data_AF-A0A0M4T408-F1
#
_entry.id   AF-A0A0M4T408-F1
#
_cell.length_a   1.000
_cell.length_b   1.000
_cell.length_c   1.000
_cell.angle_alpha   90.00
_cell.angle_beta   90.00
_cell.angle_gamma   90.00
#
_symmetry.space_group_name_H-M   'P 1'
#
loop_
_entity.id
_entity.type
_entity.pdbx_description
1 polymer ?
#
loop_
_entity_poly.entity_id
_entity_poly.type
_entity_poly.pdbx_seq_one_letter_code
_entity_poly.pdbx_strand_id
1 'polypeptide(L)'
;MRFFYKMSTSAVLAAMLISGCSSMSTDNVANKTPVIQLTQAAPTPQIGFRFSAAENFDIANKDKLSYRNFYAKPSEGVDAKWFDAVKRGDLPTVKYMVANGQNLEAKDTGNLDQTALGWAAFIGYEDMVDYLISQGASIYATDKGDVYNVMKSATLGKNTNIVKKIHQLLNKKAPVDLNDQTQESDGETLIMVAASNNRIETVKYLLAQGANPNLVATTKDKTMGSYNQGAYSYACTRGHVDMQQLLKANGAVNHRTGKASCE
;
A
#
# COMPACT_ATOMS: atom_id res chain seq x y z
N MET A 1 21.36 21.17 0.91
CA MET A 1 20.75 22.03 1.93
C MET A 1 20.01 21.16 2.93
N ARG A 2 20.57 21.01 4.14
CA ARG A 2 19.97 20.23 5.24
C ARG A 2 19.37 21.23 6.23
N PHE A 3 18.09 21.13 6.52
CA PHE A 3 17.49 21.83 7.64
C PHE A 3 17.35 20.86 8.82
N PHE A 4 18.12 21.15 9.86
CA PHE A 4 17.97 20.60 11.19
C PHE A 4 16.81 21.29 11.89
N TYR A 5 16.01 20.56 12.67
CA TYR A 5 15.29 21.13 13.79
C TYR A 5 15.67 20.38 15.07
N LYS A 6 16.42 21.07 15.94
CA LYS A 6 16.60 20.74 17.35
C LYS A 6 15.40 21.28 18.12
N MET A 7 14.89 20.54 19.09
CA MET A 7 14.35 21.12 20.33
C MET A 7 14.84 20.32 21.53
N SER A 8 14.99 21.04 22.64
CA SER A 8 15.90 20.84 23.74
C SER A 8 15.14 20.82 25.07
N THR A 9 15.61 19.99 26.01
CA THR A 9 15.68 20.15 27.49
C THR A 9 14.39 20.39 28.31
N SER A 10 14.12 19.49 29.26
CA SER A 10 14.40 19.67 30.72
C SER A 10 13.43 18.92 31.64
N ALA A 11 14.02 18.34 32.69
CA ALA A 11 13.47 17.57 33.80
C ALA A 11 12.55 18.36 34.75
N VAL A 12 11.80 17.66 35.63
CA VAL A 12 11.91 17.74 37.10
C VAL A 12 11.21 16.53 37.75
N LEU A 13 11.90 15.92 38.71
CA LEU A 13 11.45 14.92 39.69
C LEU A 13 10.70 15.61 40.84
N ALA A 14 9.62 15.02 41.36
CA ALA A 14 9.22 15.21 42.75
C ALA A 14 8.41 14.00 43.26
N ALA A 15 8.90 13.39 44.33
CA ALA A 15 8.23 12.34 45.10
C ALA A 15 7.64 12.95 46.38
N MET A 16 6.48 12.47 46.82
CA MET A 16 6.06 12.49 48.23
C MET A 16 5.04 11.36 48.48
N LEU A 17 5.40 10.47 49.41
CA LEU A 17 4.56 9.48 50.07
C LEU A 17 3.91 10.12 51.30
N ILE A 18 2.62 9.90 51.58
CA ILE A 18 2.11 9.60 52.94
C ILE A 18 0.85 8.70 52.88
N SER A 19 0.84 7.76 53.82
CA SER A 19 -0.07 6.66 54.21
C SER A 19 -1.54 7.02 54.50
N GLY A 20 -2.44 6.02 54.44
CA GLY A 20 -3.70 6.03 55.21
C GLY A 20 -4.83 5.08 54.79
N CYS A 21 -4.86 3.88 55.39
CA CYS A 21 -6.01 3.05 55.83
C CYS A 21 -7.23 2.68 54.93
N SER A 22 -7.41 1.36 54.81
CA SER A 22 -8.62 0.56 55.11
C SER A 22 -9.92 0.74 54.29
N SER A 23 -10.24 -0.26 53.47
CA SER A 23 -11.41 -1.16 53.69
C SER A 23 -11.55 -2.16 52.53
N MET A 24 -11.86 -3.42 52.88
CA MET A 24 -12.26 -4.45 51.93
C MET A 24 -13.68 -4.15 51.44
N SER A 25 -13.91 -4.22 50.13
CA SER A 25 -15.19 -4.60 49.53
C SER A 25 -14.95 -5.02 48.08
N THR A 26 -15.68 -6.07 47.71
CA THR A 26 -15.66 -6.80 46.45
C THR A 26 -15.86 -5.91 45.24
N ASP A 27 -15.12 -6.15 44.15
CA ASP A 27 -15.73 -6.61 42.89
C ASP A 27 -14.66 -6.78 41.81
N ASN A 28 -14.73 -7.96 41.20
CA ASN A 28 -13.88 -8.42 40.12
C ASN A 28 -14.30 -7.71 38.83
N VAL A 29 -13.77 -6.51 38.57
CA VAL A 29 -13.98 -5.79 37.31
C VAL A 29 -12.72 -5.89 36.47
N ALA A 30 -12.87 -6.62 35.36
CA ALA A 30 -11.89 -6.79 34.31
C ALA A 30 -11.18 -5.46 33.97
N ASN A 31 -9.86 -5.45 34.12
CA ASN A 31 -8.97 -4.39 33.71
C ASN A 31 -8.96 -4.31 32.17
N LYS A 32 -10.00 -3.70 31.59
CA LYS A 32 -10.02 -3.32 30.18
C LYS A 32 -9.15 -2.08 30.03
N THR A 33 -7.93 -2.29 29.56
CA THR A 33 -7.10 -1.25 28.96
C THR A 33 -7.97 -0.44 27.99
N PRO A 34 -7.98 0.90 28.06
CA PRO A 34 -8.85 1.69 27.21
C PRO A 34 -8.40 1.52 25.76
N VAL A 35 -9.27 0.91 24.95
CA VAL A 35 -9.17 0.96 23.49
C VAL A 35 -9.31 2.44 23.13
N ILE A 36 -8.21 3.07 22.74
CA ILE A 36 -8.24 4.40 22.13
C ILE A 36 -8.95 4.23 20.79
N GLN A 37 -10.28 4.39 20.78
CA GLN A 37 -11.02 4.61 19.55
C GLN A 37 -10.56 5.97 19.02
N LEU A 38 -9.67 5.93 18.03
CA LEU A 38 -9.32 7.09 17.22
C LEU A 38 -10.59 7.51 16.47
N THR A 39 -11.30 8.50 17.01
CA THR A 39 -12.43 9.15 16.34
C THR A 39 -11.90 10.02 15.21
N GLN A 40 -11.54 9.39 14.10
CA GLN A 40 -11.26 10.11 12.85
C GLN A 40 -12.59 10.40 12.15
N ALA A 41 -12.81 11.66 11.77
CA ALA A 41 -14.01 12.09 11.07
C ALA A 41 -14.19 11.27 9.78
N ALA A 42 -15.42 10.82 9.53
CA ALA A 42 -15.75 10.07 8.32
C ALA A 42 -15.41 10.90 7.07
N PRO A 43 -14.74 10.33 6.07
CA PRO A 43 -14.35 11.05 4.86
C PRO A 43 -15.56 11.48 4.03
N THR A 44 -15.44 12.65 3.38
CA THR A 44 -16.48 13.22 2.48
C THR A 44 -16.84 12.24 1.36
N PRO A 45 -18.13 12.05 1.02
CA PRO A 45 -18.55 11.21 -0.11
C PRO A 45 -17.89 11.65 -1.42
N GLN A 46 -17.29 10.71 -2.13
CA GLN A 46 -16.64 10.95 -3.41
C GLN A 46 -17.57 10.56 -4.56
N ILE A 47 -18.35 11.54 -5.03
CA ILE A 47 -19.31 11.34 -6.12
C ILE A 47 -18.55 11.18 -7.44
N GLY A 48 -18.86 10.14 -8.22
CA GLY A 48 -18.28 9.90 -9.54
C GLY A 48 -16.94 9.15 -9.55
N PHE A 49 -16.59 8.48 -8.46
CA PHE A 49 -15.40 7.63 -8.36
C PHE A 49 -15.78 6.18 -8.02
N ARG A 50 -14.91 5.23 -8.39
CA ARG A 50 -15.16 3.79 -8.20
C ARG A 50 -15.38 3.38 -6.75
N PHE A 51 -14.57 3.93 -5.84
CA PHE A 51 -14.58 3.54 -4.44
C PHE A 51 -15.44 4.50 -3.63
N SER A 52 -16.23 3.94 -2.72
CA SER A 52 -16.80 4.71 -1.62
C SER A 52 -15.69 5.33 -0.76
N ALA A 53 -16.03 6.33 0.03
CA ALA A 53 -15.07 6.99 0.91
C ALA A 53 -14.41 5.99 1.90
N ALA A 54 -15.15 4.98 2.36
CA ALA A 54 -14.65 3.92 3.24
C ALA A 54 -13.69 2.96 2.51
N GLU A 55 -14.02 2.53 1.29
CA GLU A 55 -13.13 1.69 0.48
C GLU A 55 -11.84 2.42 0.10
N ASN A 56 -11.96 3.69 -0.30
CA ASN A 56 -10.79 4.52 -0.56
C ASN A 56 -9.93 4.67 0.70
N PHE A 57 -10.53 4.87 1.86
CA PHE A 57 -9.83 4.94 3.14
C PHE A 57 -9.12 3.63 3.52
N ASP A 58 -9.68 2.45 3.18
CA ASP A 58 -9.00 1.17 3.33
C ASP A 58 -7.77 1.06 2.41
N ILE A 59 -7.86 1.60 1.20
CA ILE A 59 -6.78 1.54 0.21
C ILE A 59 -5.67 2.52 0.56
N ALA A 60 -6.01 3.79 0.79
CA ALA A 60 -5.08 4.88 1.07
C ALA A 60 -5.66 5.86 2.12
N ASN A 61 -4.86 6.12 3.15
CA ASN A 61 -5.15 7.08 4.22
C ASN A 61 -3.83 7.64 4.78
N LYS A 62 -3.90 8.51 5.79
CA LYS A 62 -2.70 9.15 6.36
C LYS A 62 -1.63 8.17 6.89
N ASP A 63 -2.03 6.96 7.28
CA ASP A 63 -1.16 5.93 7.87
C ASP A 63 -0.83 4.77 6.89
N LYS A 64 -1.48 4.74 5.71
CA LYS A 64 -1.34 3.69 4.69
C LYS A 64 -1.38 4.34 3.30
N LEU A 65 -0.29 4.29 2.54
CA LEU A 65 -0.22 4.88 1.19
C LEU A 65 -0.68 6.36 1.13
N SER A 66 -0.30 7.17 2.12
CA SER A 66 -0.73 8.57 2.25
C SER A 66 -0.39 9.44 1.03
N TYR A 67 0.65 9.08 0.28
CA TYR A 67 1.07 9.71 -0.96
C TYR A 67 0.22 9.34 -2.19
N ARG A 68 -0.78 8.46 -2.05
CA ARG A 68 -1.70 8.03 -3.13
C ARG A 68 -3.16 8.45 -2.86
N ASN A 69 -3.39 9.56 -2.18
CA ASN A 69 -4.72 10.14 -2.05
C ASN A 69 -5.04 11.10 -3.22
N PHE A 70 -5.40 10.56 -4.40
CA PHE A 70 -5.56 11.31 -5.66
C PHE A 70 -6.99 11.77 -5.97
N TYR A 71 -7.96 11.42 -5.13
CA TYR A 71 -9.33 11.88 -5.30
C TYR A 71 -9.62 13.20 -4.59
N ALA A 72 -8.66 13.70 -3.80
CA ALA A 72 -8.84 14.90 -3.00
C ALA A 72 -8.87 16.19 -3.84
N LYS A 73 -8.24 16.18 -5.02
CA LYS A 73 -8.15 17.34 -5.92
C LYS A 73 -8.22 16.88 -7.38
N PRO A 74 -8.76 17.71 -8.30
CA PRO A 74 -8.64 17.46 -9.73
C PRO A 74 -7.18 17.32 -10.17
N SER A 75 -6.98 16.66 -11.30
CA SER A 75 -5.66 16.58 -11.92
C SER A 75 -5.25 17.95 -12.46
N GLU A 76 -3.95 18.20 -12.47
CA GLU A 76 -3.36 19.48 -12.91
C GLU A 76 -2.44 19.28 -14.12
N GLY A 77 -2.09 20.36 -14.81
CA GLY A 77 -1.18 20.32 -15.96
C GLY A 77 -1.87 20.09 -17.31
N VAL A 78 -1.05 19.94 -18.37
CA VAL A 78 -1.51 19.89 -19.76
C VAL A 78 -2.40 18.67 -20.06
N ASP A 79 -2.19 17.57 -19.34
CA ASP A 79 -2.95 16.32 -19.45
C ASP A 79 -4.01 16.17 -18.34
N ALA A 80 -4.40 17.26 -17.65
CA ALA A 80 -5.36 17.21 -16.55
C ALA A 80 -6.67 16.50 -16.90
N LYS A 81 -7.27 16.83 -18.06
CA LYS A 81 -8.52 16.20 -18.53
C LYS A 81 -8.37 14.70 -18.79
N TRP A 82 -7.21 14.30 -19.29
CA TRP A 82 -6.88 12.89 -19.54
C TRP A 82 -6.85 12.12 -18.22
N PHE A 83 -6.14 12.63 -17.21
CA PHE A 83 -6.05 11.97 -15.92
C PHE A 83 -7.34 12.03 -15.11
N ASP A 84 -8.14 13.09 -15.25
CA ASP A 84 -9.48 13.15 -14.64
C ASP A 84 -10.40 12.07 -15.22
N ALA A 85 -10.39 11.86 -16.54
CA ALA A 85 -11.15 10.78 -17.17
C ALA A 85 -10.69 9.39 -16.67
N VAL A 86 -9.37 9.16 -16.60
CA VAL A 86 -8.81 7.91 -16.08
C VAL A 86 -9.21 7.67 -14.61
N LYS A 87 -9.05 8.67 -13.74
CA LYS A 87 -9.34 8.53 -12.30
C LYS A 87 -10.83 8.30 -12.02
N ARG A 88 -11.72 8.87 -12.84
CA ARG A 88 -13.17 8.66 -12.77
C ARG A 88 -13.66 7.39 -13.45
N GLY A 89 -12.79 6.66 -14.15
CA GLY A 89 -13.19 5.46 -14.89
C GLY A 89 -14.02 5.77 -16.14
N ASP A 90 -13.91 6.99 -16.67
CA ASP A 90 -14.63 7.42 -17.88
C ASP A 90 -13.95 6.84 -19.13
N LEU A 91 -14.16 5.53 -19.33
CA LEU A 91 -13.63 4.80 -20.47
C LEU A 91 -14.08 5.39 -21.82
N PRO A 92 -15.33 5.86 -22.01
CA PRO A 92 -15.71 6.56 -23.24
C PRO A 92 -14.83 7.78 -23.56
N THR A 93 -14.61 8.67 -22.59
CA THR A 93 -13.73 9.84 -22.78
C THR A 93 -12.28 9.40 -23.03
N VAL A 94 -11.79 8.41 -22.28
CA VAL A 94 -10.45 7.84 -22.50
C VAL A 94 -10.29 7.32 -23.93
N LYS A 95 -11.27 6.56 -24.44
CA LYS A 95 -11.28 6.05 -25.82
C LYS A 95 -11.27 7.18 -26.84
N TYR A 96 -12.10 8.20 -26.64
CA TYR A 96 -12.15 9.38 -27.50
C TYR A 96 -10.80 10.11 -27.55
N MET A 97 -10.17 10.36 -26.40
CA MET A 97 -8.88 11.08 -26.35
C MET A 97 -7.76 10.27 -27.01
N VAL A 98 -7.72 8.95 -26.81
CA VAL A 98 -6.76 8.07 -27.51
C VAL A 98 -6.96 8.10 -29.03
N ALA A 99 -8.21 8.06 -29.50
CA ALA A 99 -8.51 8.18 -30.93
C ALA A 99 -8.09 9.54 -31.53
N ASN A 100 -7.93 10.56 -30.69
CA ASN A 100 -7.46 11.91 -31.06
C ASN A 100 -5.97 12.14 -30.73
N GLY A 101 -5.18 11.08 -30.54
CA GLY A 101 -3.73 11.18 -30.41
C GLY A 101 -3.21 11.48 -29.00
N GLN A 102 -4.00 11.21 -27.95
CA GLN A 102 -3.51 11.29 -26.58
C GLN A 102 -2.27 10.41 -26.38
N ASN A 103 -1.21 10.98 -25.81
CA ASN A 103 -0.03 10.24 -25.42
C ASN A 103 -0.34 9.31 -24.23
N LEU A 104 -0.29 7.98 -24.46
CA LEU A 104 -0.54 6.97 -23.43
C LEU A 104 0.48 6.99 -22.29
N GLU A 105 1.70 7.43 -22.60
CA GLU A 105 2.82 7.53 -21.65
C GLU A 105 2.94 8.94 -21.03
N ALA A 106 1.92 9.78 -21.22
CA ALA A 106 1.79 11.02 -20.46
C ALA A 106 1.90 10.75 -18.96
N LYS A 107 2.45 11.72 -18.23
CA LYS A 107 2.74 11.62 -16.80
C LYS A 107 1.85 12.58 -16.04
N ASP A 108 1.20 12.07 -15.00
CA ASP A 108 0.39 12.89 -14.08
C ASP A 108 1.31 13.69 -13.15
N THR A 109 1.90 14.76 -13.69
CA THR A 109 2.95 15.57 -13.03
C THR A 109 2.46 16.35 -11.82
N GLY A 110 1.16 16.61 -11.73
CA GLY A 110 0.51 17.13 -10.52
C GLY A 110 0.42 16.09 -9.40
N ASN A 111 0.78 14.83 -9.67
CA ASN A 111 0.77 13.72 -8.73
C ASN A 111 2.11 12.95 -8.83
N LEU A 112 2.07 11.63 -8.81
CA LEU A 112 3.26 10.78 -8.69
C LEU A 112 4.00 10.55 -10.03
N ASP A 113 3.76 11.34 -11.07
CA ASP A 113 4.21 11.03 -12.45
C ASP A 113 3.73 9.63 -12.90
N GLN A 114 2.54 9.24 -12.46
CA GLN A 114 1.93 7.96 -12.84
C GLN A 114 1.33 8.06 -14.25
N THR A 115 1.38 6.97 -15.02
CA THR A 115 0.72 6.90 -16.34
C THR A 115 -0.76 6.52 -16.21
N ALA A 116 -1.53 6.65 -17.29
CA ALA A 116 -2.92 6.23 -17.30
C ALA A 116 -3.11 4.76 -16.95
N LEU A 117 -2.26 3.87 -17.50
CA LEU A 117 -2.32 2.44 -17.21
C LEU A 117 -2.01 2.15 -15.74
N GLY A 118 -1.02 2.84 -15.16
CA GLY A 118 -0.70 2.74 -13.74
C GLY A 118 -1.86 3.17 -12.83
N TRP A 119 -2.54 4.27 -13.16
CA TRP A 119 -3.73 4.71 -12.44
C TRP A 119 -4.90 3.74 -12.59
N ALA A 120 -5.22 3.30 -13.81
CA ALA A 120 -6.29 2.34 -14.06
C ALA A 120 -6.05 1.02 -13.29
N ALA A 121 -4.80 0.56 -13.23
CA ALA A 121 -4.41 -0.63 -12.48
C ALA A 121 -4.50 -0.44 -10.95
N PHE A 122 -4.07 0.71 -10.42
CA PHE A 122 -4.20 1.04 -9.00
C PHE A 122 -5.67 1.18 -8.59
N ILE A 123 -6.51 1.79 -9.42
CA ILE A 123 -7.91 2.01 -9.08
C ILE A 123 -8.76 0.76 -9.32
N GLY A 124 -8.40 -0.07 -10.29
CA GLY A 124 -9.07 -1.35 -10.54
C GLY A 124 -10.03 -1.35 -11.73
N TYR A 125 -9.86 -0.42 -12.68
CA TYR A 125 -10.64 -0.41 -13.92
C TYR A 125 -10.13 -1.47 -14.91
N GLU A 126 -10.55 -2.73 -14.74
CA GLU A 126 -10.07 -3.86 -15.54
C GLU A 126 -10.29 -3.65 -17.06
N ASP A 127 -11.42 -3.07 -17.44
CA ASP A 127 -11.80 -2.74 -18.82
C ASP A 127 -10.92 -1.64 -19.44
N MET A 128 -10.58 -0.62 -18.65
CA MET A 128 -9.66 0.44 -19.05
C MET A 128 -8.23 -0.09 -19.14
N VAL A 129 -7.81 -0.98 -18.24
CA VAL A 129 -6.52 -1.67 -18.32
C VAL A 129 -6.42 -2.47 -19.62
N ASP A 130 -7.44 -3.28 -19.94
CA ASP A 130 -7.47 -4.06 -21.19
C ASP A 130 -7.42 -3.16 -22.42
N TYR A 131 -8.20 -2.09 -22.41
CA TYR A 131 -8.17 -1.11 -23.49
C TYR A 131 -6.79 -0.48 -23.65
N LEU A 132 -6.21 0.11 -22.59
CA LEU A 132 -4.91 0.79 -22.68
C LEU A 132 -3.79 -0.15 -23.13
N ILE A 133 -3.77 -1.39 -22.64
CA ILE A 133 -2.81 -2.41 -23.10
C ILE A 133 -3.02 -2.73 -24.59
N SER A 134 -4.28 -2.85 -25.05
CA SER A 134 -4.59 -3.09 -26.47
C SER A 134 -4.14 -1.94 -27.38
N GLN A 135 -4.03 -0.72 -26.85
CA GLN A 135 -3.53 0.46 -27.55
C GLN A 135 -2.00 0.63 -27.44
N GLY A 136 -1.31 -0.31 -26.78
CA GLY A 136 0.15 -0.33 -26.68
C GLY A 136 0.72 0.41 -25.47
N ALA A 137 -0.08 0.75 -24.46
CA ALA A 137 0.44 1.33 -23.22
C ALA A 137 1.45 0.39 -22.54
N SER A 138 2.52 0.95 -21.98
CA SER A 138 3.61 0.19 -21.40
C SER A 138 3.24 -0.41 -20.04
N ILE A 139 3.31 -1.75 -19.93
CA ILE A 139 3.16 -2.46 -18.65
C ILE A 139 4.36 -2.26 -17.69
N TYR A 140 5.43 -1.61 -18.16
CA TYR A 140 6.62 -1.25 -17.37
C TYR A 140 6.58 0.19 -16.83
N ALA A 141 5.40 0.81 -16.84
CA ALA A 141 5.24 2.17 -16.33
C ALA A 141 5.67 2.28 -14.86
N THR A 142 6.49 3.30 -14.58
CA THR A 142 6.98 3.66 -13.25
C THR A 142 6.43 4.99 -12.76
N ASP A 143 6.53 5.23 -11.45
CA ASP A 143 6.12 6.48 -10.83
C ASP A 143 7.05 6.88 -9.66
N LYS A 144 6.88 8.10 -9.13
CA LYS A 144 7.66 8.67 -8.00
C LYS A 144 7.34 8.04 -6.64
N GLY A 145 6.33 7.17 -6.57
CA GLY A 145 5.94 6.42 -5.37
C GLY A 145 6.48 4.99 -5.37
N ASP A 146 7.68 4.82 -5.93
CA ASP A 146 8.46 3.58 -6.06
C ASP A 146 7.76 2.47 -6.87
N VAL A 147 6.87 2.81 -7.81
CA VAL A 147 6.32 1.79 -8.73
C VAL A 147 7.37 1.43 -9.78
N TYR A 148 7.78 0.16 -9.82
CA TYR A 148 8.69 -0.37 -10.84
C TYR A 148 7.97 -0.93 -12.08
N ASN A 149 6.69 -1.32 -11.96
CA ASN A 149 5.82 -1.67 -13.09
C ASN A 149 4.33 -1.68 -12.68
N VAL A 150 3.43 -1.91 -13.64
CA VAL A 150 1.97 -1.87 -13.43
C VAL A 150 1.48 -2.96 -12.46
N MET A 151 2.21 -4.07 -12.29
CA MET A 151 1.86 -5.13 -11.33
C MET A 151 1.96 -4.61 -9.88
N LYS A 152 2.95 -3.76 -9.58
CA LYS A 152 3.04 -3.07 -8.28
C LYS A 152 1.89 -2.09 -8.08
N SER A 153 1.54 -1.28 -9.08
CA SER A 153 0.38 -0.38 -8.99
C SER A 153 -0.91 -1.13 -8.64
N ALA A 154 -1.20 -2.25 -9.33
CA ALA A 154 -2.35 -3.09 -9.02
C ALA A 154 -2.31 -3.71 -7.63
N THR A 155 -1.12 -4.10 -7.16
CA THR A 155 -0.91 -4.64 -5.81
C THR A 155 -1.23 -3.59 -4.75
N LEU A 156 -0.68 -2.39 -4.87
CA LEU A 156 -0.95 -1.27 -3.98
C LEU A 156 -2.46 -0.95 -3.94
N GLY A 157 -3.14 -1.06 -5.07
CA GLY A 157 -4.58 -0.81 -5.25
C GLY A 157 -5.55 -1.92 -4.82
N LYS A 158 -5.07 -3.07 -4.31
CA LYS A 158 -5.91 -4.25 -3.96
C LYS A 158 -6.58 -4.93 -5.17
N ASN A 159 -6.02 -4.81 -6.37
CA ASN A 159 -6.62 -5.33 -7.61
C ASN A 159 -5.97 -6.63 -8.10
N THR A 160 -6.25 -7.74 -7.40
CA THR A 160 -5.59 -9.04 -7.66
C THR A 160 -5.80 -9.58 -9.07
N ASN A 161 -6.94 -9.36 -9.72
CA ASN A 161 -7.16 -9.79 -11.11
C ASN A 161 -6.21 -9.08 -12.08
N ILE A 162 -5.98 -7.79 -11.87
CA ILE A 162 -5.02 -7.01 -12.66
C ILE A 162 -3.59 -7.48 -12.36
N VAL A 163 -3.26 -7.77 -11.10
CA VAL A 163 -1.97 -8.38 -10.73
C VAL A 163 -1.73 -9.67 -11.54
N LYS A 164 -2.70 -10.60 -11.55
CA LYS A 164 -2.62 -11.86 -12.31
C LYS A 164 -2.39 -11.60 -13.81
N LYS A 165 -3.16 -10.69 -14.39
CA LYS A 165 -3.08 -10.33 -15.81
C LYS A 165 -1.71 -9.77 -16.19
N ILE A 166 -1.22 -8.77 -15.44
CA ILE A 166 0.08 -8.14 -15.72
C ILE A 166 1.21 -9.13 -15.48
N HIS A 167 1.14 -9.94 -14.42
CA HIS A 167 2.14 -10.99 -14.15
C HIS A 167 2.26 -11.97 -15.32
N GLN A 168 1.13 -12.45 -15.86
CA GLN A 168 1.11 -13.33 -17.03
C GLN A 168 1.70 -12.65 -18.27
N LEU A 169 1.38 -11.37 -18.53
CA LEU A 169 1.92 -10.62 -19.67
C LEU A 169 3.43 -10.39 -19.55
N LEU A 170 3.92 -10.08 -18.36
CA LEU A 170 5.37 -9.94 -18.09
C LEU A 170 6.08 -11.27 -18.31
N ASN A 171 5.56 -12.37 -17.75
CA ASN A 171 6.13 -13.72 -17.90
C ASN A 171 6.22 -14.21 -19.35
N LYS A 172 5.30 -13.78 -20.23
CA LYS A 172 5.37 -14.08 -21.66
C LYS A 172 6.57 -13.42 -22.34
N LYS A 173 7.07 -12.30 -21.82
CA LYS A 173 8.23 -11.57 -22.36
C LYS A 173 9.53 -12.07 -21.75
N ALA A 174 9.57 -12.18 -20.42
CA ALA A 174 10.69 -12.72 -19.66
C ALA A 174 10.17 -13.27 -18.33
N PRO A 175 10.72 -14.38 -17.82
CA PRO A 175 10.35 -14.90 -16.50
C PRO A 175 10.48 -13.82 -15.42
N VAL A 176 9.40 -13.58 -14.69
CA VAL A 176 9.36 -12.69 -13.54
C VAL A 176 9.82 -13.46 -12.33
N ASP A 177 10.93 -13.03 -11.73
CA ASP A 177 11.32 -13.52 -10.42
C ASP A 177 10.58 -12.72 -9.34
N LEU A 178 9.61 -13.36 -8.69
CA LEU A 178 8.84 -12.76 -7.59
C LEU A 178 9.67 -12.55 -6.31
N ASN A 179 10.91 -13.06 -6.29
CA ASN A 179 11.85 -12.97 -5.18
C ASN A 179 12.99 -11.98 -5.46
N ASP A 180 13.00 -11.30 -6.60
CA ASP A 180 13.99 -10.28 -6.94
C ASP A 180 13.88 -9.07 -6.00
N GLN A 181 14.91 -8.87 -5.17
CA GLN A 181 15.01 -7.76 -4.22
C GLN A 181 15.78 -6.56 -4.78
N THR A 182 15.96 -6.47 -6.10
CA THR A 182 16.64 -5.36 -6.79
C THR A 182 15.68 -4.40 -7.49
N GLN A 183 14.41 -4.78 -7.64
CA GLN A 183 13.37 -3.96 -8.27
C GLN A 183 12.97 -2.75 -7.43
N GLU A 184 12.95 -2.92 -6.11
CA GLU A 184 12.58 -1.90 -5.13
C GLU A 184 13.80 -1.23 -4.54
N SER A 185 13.71 0.07 -4.27
CA SER A 185 14.83 0.86 -3.73
C SER A 185 15.29 0.39 -2.34
N ASP A 186 14.40 -0.21 -1.55
CA ASP A 186 14.64 -0.75 -0.22
C ASP A 186 14.73 -2.28 -0.17
N GLY A 187 14.65 -2.92 -1.34
CA GLY A 187 14.71 -4.36 -1.54
C GLY A 187 13.53 -5.12 -0.96
N GLU A 188 12.37 -4.48 -0.83
CA GLU A 188 11.12 -5.20 -0.65
C GLU A 188 10.85 -6.14 -1.83
N THR A 189 10.17 -7.26 -1.57
CA THR A 189 9.53 -8.07 -2.61
C THR A 189 8.04 -7.75 -2.67
N LEU A 190 7.39 -8.08 -3.78
CA LEU A 190 5.98 -7.75 -3.95
C LEU A 190 5.06 -8.39 -2.89
N ILE A 191 5.43 -9.56 -2.34
CA ILE A 191 4.69 -10.19 -1.25
C ILE A 191 4.79 -9.39 0.07
N MET A 192 5.92 -8.72 0.33
CA MET A 192 6.06 -7.81 1.48
C MET A 192 5.16 -6.59 1.32
N VAL A 193 5.17 -5.97 0.13
CA VAL A 193 4.31 -4.83 -0.20
C VAL A 193 2.83 -5.20 -0.05
N ALA A 194 2.43 -6.37 -0.55
CA ALA A 194 1.07 -6.88 -0.42
C ALA A 194 0.68 -7.17 1.03
N ALA A 195 1.57 -7.79 1.82
CA ALA A 195 1.35 -8.08 3.24
C ALA A 195 1.21 -6.80 4.09
N SER A 196 2.11 -5.83 3.89
CA SER A 196 2.09 -4.53 4.57
C SER A 196 0.79 -3.76 4.34
N ASN A 197 0.21 -3.89 3.14
CA ASN A 197 -1.04 -3.21 2.76
C ASN A 197 -2.31 -4.08 2.92
N ASN A 198 -2.22 -5.24 3.59
CA ASN A 198 -3.31 -6.18 3.82
C ASN A 198 -4.03 -6.64 2.52
N ARG A 199 -3.25 -6.98 1.49
CA ARG A 199 -3.76 -7.41 0.18
C ARG A 199 -3.86 -8.94 0.12
N ILE A 200 -4.74 -9.52 0.94
CA ILE A 200 -4.88 -10.97 1.19
C ILE A 200 -4.91 -11.80 -0.09
N GLU A 201 -5.80 -11.47 -1.03
CA GLU A 201 -5.95 -12.24 -2.29
C GLU A 201 -4.71 -12.14 -3.18
N THR A 202 -4.01 -11.00 -3.15
CA THR A 202 -2.73 -10.85 -3.84
C THR A 202 -1.65 -11.70 -3.18
N VAL A 203 -1.57 -11.75 -1.85
CA VAL A 203 -0.61 -12.63 -1.15
C VAL A 203 -0.88 -14.10 -1.44
N LYS A 204 -2.14 -14.55 -1.42
CA LYS A 204 -2.52 -15.92 -1.82
C LYS A 204 -2.03 -16.24 -3.23
N TYR A 205 -2.26 -15.32 -4.18
CA TYR A 205 -1.79 -15.50 -5.55
C TYR A 205 -0.26 -15.59 -5.62
N LEU A 206 0.47 -14.64 -5.01
CA LEU A 206 1.93 -14.63 -5.05
C LEU A 206 2.55 -15.89 -4.44
N LEU A 207 2.02 -16.38 -3.31
CA LEU A 207 2.43 -17.65 -2.70
C LEU A 207 2.22 -18.83 -3.66
N ALA A 208 1.06 -18.91 -4.32
CA ALA A 208 0.77 -19.93 -5.32
C ALA A 208 1.65 -19.82 -6.58
N GLN A 209 2.35 -18.71 -6.77
CA GLN A 209 3.33 -18.52 -7.86
C GLN A 209 4.78 -18.67 -7.40
N GLY A 210 5.02 -19.09 -6.15
CA GLY A 210 6.38 -19.35 -5.64
C GLY A 210 7.08 -18.15 -4.99
N ALA A 211 6.36 -17.10 -4.61
CA ALA A 211 6.93 -16.03 -3.80
C ALA A 211 7.33 -16.56 -2.41
N ASN A 212 8.54 -16.27 -1.97
CA ASN A 212 9.08 -16.67 -0.67
C ASN A 212 8.64 -15.68 0.43
N PRO A 213 7.79 -16.10 1.39
CA PRO A 213 7.30 -15.21 2.43
C PRO A 213 8.32 -14.89 3.52
N ASN A 214 9.48 -15.57 3.52
CA ASN A 214 10.52 -15.45 4.55
C ASN A 214 11.69 -14.55 4.16
N LEU A 215 11.63 -13.90 2.99
CA LEU A 215 12.59 -12.84 2.66
C LEU A 215 12.40 -11.63 3.59
N VAL A 216 13.44 -10.80 3.68
CA VAL A 216 13.46 -9.55 4.46
C VAL A 216 14.01 -8.44 3.56
N ALA A 217 13.42 -7.25 3.62
CA ALA A 217 13.87 -6.07 2.90
C ALA A 217 15.38 -5.84 3.12
N THR A 218 16.10 -5.50 2.05
CA THR A 218 17.57 -5.48 2.07
C THR A 218 18.16 -4.15 2.52
N THR A 219 17.33 -3.10 2.60
CA THR A 219 17.75 -1.75 3.03
C THR A 219 18.57 -1.78 4.31
N LYS A 220 19.63 -0.97 4.33
CA LYS A 220 20.49 -0.76 5.51
C LYS A 220 20.14 0.51 6.26
N ASP A 221 19.27 1.35 5.69
CA ASP A 221 18.82 2.57 6.34
C ASP A 221 17.82 2.24 7.45
N LYS A 222 18.29 2.33 8.69
CA LYS A 222 17.49 2.04 9.90
C LYS A 222 16.33 3.02 10.11
N THR A 223 16.29 4.12 9.38
CA THR A 223 15.21 5.11 9.45
C THR A 223 14.02 4.73 8.57
N MET A 224 14.18 3.81 7.62
CA MET A 224 13.11 3.36 6.76
C MET A 224 12.16 2.41 7.50
N GLY A 225 10.85 2.57 7.28
CA GLY A 225 9.84 1.67 7.87
C GLY A 225 9.98 0.22 7.43
N SER A 226 10.58 -0.01 6.25
CA SER A 226 10.92 -1.32 5.69
C SER A 226 12.18 -1.94 6.27
N TYR A 227 12.98 -1.19 7.03
CA TYR A 227 14.18 -1.73 7.66
C TYR A 227 13.85 -2.95 8.51
N ASN A 228 14.54 -4.06 8.20
CA ASN A 228 14.38 -5.31 8.90
C ASN A 228 12.93 -5.82 8.87
N GLN A 229 12.17 -5.63 7.77
CA GLN A 229 10.81 -6.14 7.61
C GLN A 229 10.72 -7.25 6.56
N GLY A 230 9.93 -8.29 6.86
CA GLY A 230 9.44 -9.26 5.90
C GLY A 230 7.91 -9.28 5.90
N ALA A 231 7.30 -10.14 5.08
CA ALA A 231 5.84 -10.20 4.95
C ALA A 231 5.15 -10.47 6.31
N TYR A 232 5.67 -11.42 7.10
CA TYR A 232 5.09 -11.79 8.39
C TYR A 232 5.26 -10.68 9.45
N SER A 233 6.44 -10.06 9.52
CA SER A 233 6.67 -8.98 10.49
C SER A 233 5.82 -7.73 10.16
N TYR A 234 5.56 -7.45 8.88
CA TYR A 234 4.59 -6.42 8.50
C TYR A 234 3.18 -6.75 8.95
N ALA A 235 2.72 -7.98 8.73
CA ALA A 235 1.39 -8.42 9.18
C ALA A 235 1.25 -8.29 10.71
N CYS A 236 2.33 -8.59 11.46
CA CYS A 236 2.38 -8.40 12.91
C CYS A 236 2.34 -6.93 13.33
N THR A 237 3.29 -6.12 12.86
CA THR A 237 3.44 -4.70 13.22
C THR A 237 2.22 -3.85 12.88
N ARG A 238 1.44 -4.25 11.87
CA ARG A 238 0.22 -3.55 11.45
C ARG A 238 -1.08 -4.18 11.97
N GLY A 239 -1.00 -5.28 12.73
CA GLY A 239 -2.18 -5.94 13.32
C GLY A 239 -3.09 -6.66 12.31
N HIS A 240 -2.56 -7.07 11.16
CA HIS A 240 -3.33 -7.76 10.11
C HIS A 240 -3.48 -9.26 10.46
N VAL A 241 -4.41 -9.58 11.36
CA VAL A 241 -4.58 -10.94 11.91
C VAL A 241 -4.78 -12.00 10.82
N ASP A 242 -5.66 -11.76 9.85
CA ASP A 242 -5.92 -12.72 8.77
C ASP A 242 -4.68 -12.92 7.88
N MET A 243 -3.89 -11.86 7.66
CA MET A 243 -2.63 -11.94 6.93
C MET A 243 -1.59 -12.76 7.70
N GLN A 244 -1.53 -12.62 9.03
CA GLN A 244 -0.66 -13.45 9.88
C GLN A 244 -1.03 -14.93 9.75
N GLN A 245 -2.33 -15.27 9.81
CA GLN A 245 -2.77 -16.66 9.67
C GLN A 245 -2.45 -17.22 8.29
N LEU A 246 -2.73 -16.45 7.23
CA LEU A 246 -2.41 -16.84 5.86
C LEU A 246 -0.90 -17.12 5.70
N LEU A 247 -0.05 -16.20 6.14
CA LEU A 247 1.40 -16.34 6.00
C LEU A 247 1.94 -17.49 6.86
N LYS A 248 1.46 -17.66 8.09
CA LYS A 248 1.81 -18.79 8.97
C LYS A 248 1.45 -20.14 8.35
N ALA A 249 0.25 -20.25 7.77
CA ALA A 249 -0.19 -21.46 7.08
C ALA A 249 0.69 -21.80 5.86
N ASN A 250 1.43 -20.83 5.33
CA ASN A 250 2.37 -20.97 4.23
C ASN A 250 3.84 -20.92 4.69
N GLY A 251 4.11 -21.29 5.94
CA GLY A 251 5.47 -21.46 6.45
C GLY A 251 6.25 -20.16 6.72
N ALA A 252 5.57 -19.02 6.77
CA ALA A 252 6.20 -17.77 7.13
C ALA A 252 6.53 -17.74 8.64
N VAL A 253 7.71 -17.23 8.97
CA VAL A 253 8.16 -17.01 10.34
C VAL A 253 8.54 -15.55 10.56
N ASN A 254 8.53 -15.11 11.82
CA ASN A 254 9.18 -13.89 12.23
C ASN A 254 10.69 -14.08 12.11
N HIS A 255 11.32 -13.43 11.14
CA HIS A 255 12.75 -13.56 10.86
C HIS A 255 13.65 -13.13 12.02
N ARG A 256 13.12 -12.37 12.99
CA ARG A 256 13.88 -11.94 14.18
C ARG A 256 13.91 -13.02 15.27
N THR A 257 12.88 -13.86 15.35
CA THR A 257 12.72 -14.87 16.42
C THR A 257 12.76 -16.31 15.91
N GLY A 258 12.62 -16.51 14.59
CA GLY A 258 12.49 -17.83 13.95
C GLY A 258 11.14 -18.51 14.21
N LYS A 259 10.20 -17.84 14.89
CA LYS A 259 8.91 -18.42 15.30
C LYS A 259 7.78 -17.92 14.41
N ALA A 260 6.75 -18.73 14.21
CA ALA A 260 5.48 -18.31 13.60
C ALA A 260 4.58 -17.58 14.62
N SER A 261 5.12 -16.52 15.23
CA SER A 261 4.47 -15.65 16.20
C SER A 261 4.96 -14.20 16.05
N CYS A 262 4.10 -13.25 16.41
CA CYS A 262 4.47 -11.84 16.49
C CYS A 262 5.34 -11.50 17.71
N GLU A 263 5.40 -12.40 18.69
CA GLU A 263 6.26 -12.35 19.88
C GLU A 263 7.72 -12.74 19.60
#